data_AF-A0A1V4V3D0-F1
#
_entry.id   AF-A0A1V4V3D0-F1
#
_cell.length_a   1.000
_cell.length_b   1.000
_cell.length_c   1.000
_cell.angle_alpha   90.00
_cell.angle_beta   90.00
_cell.angle_gamma   90.00
#
_symmetry.space_group_name_H-M   'P 1'
#
loop_
_entity.id
_entity.type
_entity.pdbx_description
1 polymer ?
#
loop_
_entity_poly.entity_id
_entity_poly.type
_entity_poly.pdbx_seq_one_letter_code
_entity_poly.pdbx_strand_id
1 'polypeptide(L)'
;MVRCAWDEAISATAERLKKIRDEAGPEAVGVLTSAKGTNEENYLFAKLARAAIKTDNVDHAARLCHAPSVAGLGCALGSGAMTNPIRGLLSSDAILVTGSNTTEQHLLVAAQIVEAQSRGAALIVPDPRTTPAARSPGRRKASAIP
;
A
#
# COMPACT_ATOMS: atom_id res chain seq x y z
N MET A 1 -24.30 21.38 -5.07
CA MET A 1 -24.56 20.50 -3.92
C MET A 1 -25.68 21.12 -3.10
N VAL A 2 -26.59 20.29 -2.55
CA VAL A 2 -27.68 20.72 -1.66
C VAL A 2 -27.39 20.15 -0.27
N ARG A 3 -27.65 20.92 0.79
CA ARG A 3 -27.49 20.45 2.18
C ARG A 3 -28.71 19.63 2.60
N CYS A 4 -28.49 18.54 3.33
CA CYS A 4 -29.52 17.67 3.89
C CYS A 4 -29.10 17.16 5.27
N ALA A 5 -30.04 16.55 6.01
CA ALA A 5 -29.74 15.89 7.27
C ALA A 5 -29.06 14.53 7.04
N TRP A 6 -28.31 14.03 8.04
CA TRP A 6 -27.63 12.74 7.95
C TRP A 6 -28.60 11.58 7.69
N ASP A 7 -29.74 11.54 8.38
CA ASP A 7 -30.73 10.47 8.23
C ASP A 7 -31.31 10.43 6.82
N GLU A 8 -31.51 11.60 6.21
CA GLU A 8 -31.98 11.73 4.83
C GLU A 8 -30.92 11.21 3.85
N ALA A 9 -29.66 11.62 4.01
CA ALA A 9 -28.56 11.19 3.16
C ALA A 9 -28.34 9.67 3.23
N ILE A 10 -28.36 9.10 4.44
CA ILE A 10 -28.17 7.67 4.66
C ILE A 10 -29.34 6.87 4.09
N SER A 11 -30.58 7.28 4.36
CA SER A 11 -31.78 6.58 3.88
C SER A 11 -31.85 6.60 2.35
N ALA A 12 -31.66 7.77 1.72
CA ALA A 12 -31.65 7.89 0.27
C ALA A 12 -30.55 7.04 -0.38
N THR A 13 -29.35 7.01 0.21
CA THR A 13 -28.24 6.18 -0.29
C THR A 13 -28.58 4.69 -0.17
N ALA A 14 -29.09 4.25 0.98
CA ALA A 14 -29.44 2.85 1.22
C ALA A 14 -30.56 2.37 0.29
N GLU A 15 -31.61 3.17 0.09
CA GLU A 15 -32.71 2.88 -0.84
C GLU A 15 -32.21 2.76 -2.27
N ARG A 16 -31.35 3.70 -2.71
CA ARG A 16 -30.81 3.66 -4.08
C ARG A 16 -29.93 2.45 -4.31
N LEU A 17 -29.05 2.10 -3.36
CA LEU A 17 -28.20 0.91 -3.44
C LEU A 17 -29.02 -0.38 -3.47
N LYS A 18 -30.06 -0.50 -2.63
CA LYS A 18 -30.99 -1.65 -2.66
C LYS A 18 -31.68 -1.76 -4.01
N LYS A 19 -32.21 -0.65 -4.53
CA LYS A 19 -32.86 -0.61 -5.84
C LYS A 19 -31.93 -1.07 -6.96
N ILE A 20 -30.69 -0.55 -7.02
CA ILE A 20 -29.70 -0.97 -8.04
C ILE A 20 -29.40 -2.46 -7.91
N ARG A 21 -29.16 -2.95 -6.69
CA ARG A 21 -28.90 -4.37 -6.43
C ARG A 21 -30.08 -5.25 -6.88
N ASP A 22 -31.30 -4.84 -6.59
CA ASP A 22 -32.50 -5.64 -6.86
C ASP A 22 -32.86 -5.65 -8.36
N GLU A 23 -32.59 -4.55 -9.08
CA GLU A 23 -32.90 -4.41 -10.52
C GLU A 23 -31.77 -4.93 -11.44
N ALA A 24 -30.51 -4.67 -11.09
CA ALA A 24 -29.35 -4.95 -11.95
C ALA A 24 -28.43 -6.06 -11.38
N GLY A 25 -28.76 -6.61 -10.22
CA GLY A 25 -27.97 -7.60 -9.50
C GLY A 25 -26.89 -6.99 -8.60
N PRO A 26 -26.33 -7.78 -7.67
CA PRO A 26 -25.36 -7.31 -6.69
C PRO A 26 -24.05 -6.82 -7.33
N GLU A 27 -23.65 -7.42 -8.45
CA GLU A 27 -22.42 -7.09 -9.17
C GLU A 27 -22.45 -5.70 -9.84
N ALA A 28 -23.62 -5.07 -9.93
CA ALA A 28 -23.75 -3.69 -10.41
C ALA A 28 -23.22 -2.64 -9.40
N VAL A 29 -22.86 -3.06 -8.19
CA VAL A 29 -22.35 -2.17 -7.13
C VAL A 29 -20.90 -2.50 -6.83
N GLY A 30 -20.03 -1.49 -6.84
CA GLY A 30 -18.65 -1.57 -6.38
C GLY A 30 -18.43 -0.76 -5.10
N VAL A 31 -17.61 -1.30 -4.19
CA VAL A 31 -17.24 -0.64 -2.93
C VAL A 31 -15.74 -0.40 -2.92
N LEU A 32 -15.35 0.87 -2.91
CA LEU A 32 -13.96 1.29 -2.80
C LEU A 32 -13.62 1.61 -1.34
N THR A 33 -12.63 0.91 -0.82
CA THR A 33 -12.09 1.08 0.53
C THR A 33 -10.81 1.92 0.51
N SER A 34 -10.26 2.27 1.68
CA SER A 34 -9.21 3.29 1.77
C SER A 34 -8.05 2.91 2.68
N ALA A 35 -6.83 3.16 2.19
CA ALA A 35 -5.60 2.99 2.97
C ALA A 35 -5.46 4.03 4.08
N LYS A 36 -6.30 5.06 4.05
CA LYS A 36 -6.37 6.13 5.07
C LYS A 36 -7.47 5.89 6.10
N GLY A 37 -8.34 4.90 5.88
CA GLY A 37 -9.33 4.47 6.87
C GLY A 37 -8.73 3.50 7.86
N THR A 38 -9.46 3.20 8.93
CA THR A 38 -9.01 2.21 9.91
C THR A 38 -9.21 0.78 9.39
N ASN A 39 -8.61 -0.19 10.07
CA ASN A 39 -8.82 -1.61 9.76
C ASN A 39 -10.28 -2.01 9.97
N GLU A 40 -10.93 -1.46 10.99
CA GLU A 40 -12.34 -1.68 11.31
C GLU A 40 -13.25 -1.13 10.20
N GLU A 41 -13.00 0.10 9.72
CA GLU A 41 -13.77 0.69 8.63
C GLU A 41 -13.66 -0.13 7.35
N ASN A 42 -12.43 -0.51 6.96
CA ASN A 42 -12.21 -1.34 5.77
C ASN A 42 -12.90 -2.71 5.91
N TYR A 43 -12.87 -3.32 7.09
CA TYR A 43 -13.60 -4.55 7.38
C TYR A 43 -15.11 -4.35 7.29
N LEU A 44 -15.65 -3.25 7.84
CA LEU A 44 -17.08 -2.94 7.79
C LEU A 44 -17.57 -2.71 6.36
N PHE A 45 -16.82 -2.00 5.52
CA PHE A 45 -17.16 -1.84 4.10
C PHE A 45 -17.12 -3.17 3.33
N ALA A 46 -16.09 -3.98 3.57
CA ALA A 46 -16.00 -5.33 3.01
C ALA A 46 -17.19 -6.21 3.45
N LYS A 47 -17.58 -6.10 4.72
CA LYS A 47 -18.74 -6.82 5.28
C LYS A 47 -20.05 -6.30 4.71
N LEU A 48 -20.21 -4.98 4.53
CA LEU A 48 -21.38 -4.39 3.89
C LEU A 48 -21.55 -4.93 2.46
N ALA A 49 -20.48 -4.92 1.67
CA ALA A 49 -20.49 -5.45 0.31
C ALA A 49 -20.88 -6.92 0.26
N ARG A 50 -20.20 -7.78 1.02
CA ARG A 50 -20.40 -9.23 0.94
C ARG A 50 -21.64 -9.73 1.66
N ALA A 51 -21.96 -9.16 2.82
CA ALA A 51 -23.06 -9.64 3.65
C ALA A 51 -24.41 -8.99 3.32
N ALA A 52 -24.44 -7.70 2.98
CA ALA A 52 -25.69 -6.97 2.73
C ALA A 52 -25.96 -6.74 1.23
N ILE A 53 -24.94 -6.37 0.47
CA ILE A 53 -25.08 -6.13 -0.98
C ILE A 53 -25.00 -7.45 -1.76
N LYS A 54 -24.28 -8.44 -1.25
CA LYS A 54 -24.02 -9.77 -1.86
C LYS A 54 -23.09 -9.73 -3.07
N THR A 55 -22.10 -8.83 -3.04
CA THR A 55 -21.06 -8.73 -4.07
C THR A 55 -19.66 -8.86 -3.49
N ASP A 56 -18.75 -9.41 -4.29
CA ASP A 56 -17.32 -9.42 -4.01
C ASP A 56 -16.57 -8.23 -4.63
N ASN A 57 -17.29 -7.29 -5.27
CA ASN A 57 -16.75 -6.07 -5.86
C ASN A 57 -16.30 -5.07 -4.79
N VAL A 58 -15.26 -5.45 -4.07
CA VAL A 58 -14.57 -4.64 -3.07
C VAL A 58 -13.15 -4.43 -3.55
N ASP A 59 -12.75 -3.17 -3.68
CA ASP A 59 -11.39 -2.84 -4.09
C ASP A 59 -10.76 -1.76 -3.23
N HIS A 60 -9.45 -1.61 -3.37
CA HIS A 60 -8.62 -0.77 -2.52
C HIS A 60 -7.46 -0.17 -3.32
N ALA A 61 -6.99 1.01 -2.93
CA ALA A 61 -5.85 1.69 -3.58
C ALA A 61 -4.58 0.82 -3.68
N ALA A 62 -4.43 -0.17 -2.79
CA ALA A 62 -3.35 -1.16 -2.83
C ALA A 62 -3.31 -1.97 -4.14
N ARG A 63 -4.41 -2.07 -4.91
CA ARG A 63 -4.39 -2.72 -6.22
C ARG A 63 -3.35 -2.12 -7.16
N LEU A 64 -3.19 -0.79 -7.13
CA LEU A 64 -2.32 -0.08 -8.07
C LEU A 64 -0.83 -0.25 -7.75
N CYS A 65 -0.48 -0.46 -6.48
CA CYS A 65 0.92 -0.44 -6.04
C CYS A 65 1.40 -1.75 -5.39
N HIS A 66 0.56 -2.47 -4.66
CA HIS A 66 0.95 -3.65 -3.88
C HIS A 66 0.48 -4.97 -4.50
N ALA A 67 -0.55 -4.99 -5.35
CA ALA A 67 -1.02 -6.25 -5.93
C ALA A 67 0.07 -7.05 -6.67
N PRO A 68 0.97 -6.43 -7.48
CA PRO A 68 2.05 -7.17 -8.12
C PRO A 68 3.05 -7.77 -7.13
N SER A 69 3.41 -7.03 -6.07
CA SER A 69 4.33 -7.53 -5.05
C SER A 69 3.69 -8.65 -4.23
N VAL A 70 2.40 -8.57 -3.92
CA VAL A 70 1.66 -9.61 -3.21
C VAL A 70 1.66 -10.91 -4.01
N ALA A 71 1.40 -10.83 -5.33
CA ALA A 71 1.43 -12.00 -6.20
C ALA A 71 2.84 -12.61 -6.32
N GLY A 72 3.86 -11.77 -6.56
CA GLY A 72 5.25 -12.22 -6.72
C GLY A 72 5.84 -12.83 -5.45
N LEU A 73 5.73 -12.13 -4.31
CA LEU A 73 6.22 -12.62 -3.03
C LEU A 73 5.39 -13.79 -2.50
N GLY A 74 4.07 -13.79 -2.74
CA GLY A 74 3.20 -14.93 -2.41
C GLY A 74 3.63 -16.21 -3.13
N CYS A 75 3.99 -16.12 -4.41
CA CYS A 75 4.50 -17.24 -5.19
C CYS A 75 5.89 -17.71 -4.69
N ALA A 76 6.79 -16.77 -4.39
CA ALA A 76 8.17 -17.10 -4.03
C ALA A 76 8.36 -17.51 -2.55
N LEU A 77 7.62 -16.89 -1.62
CA LEU A 77 7.85 -16.96 -0.17
C LEU A 77 6.59 -17.37 0.63
N GLY A 78 5.44 -17.57 -0.03
CA GLY A 78 4.18 -17.93 0.62
C GLY A 78 3.44 -16.76 1.28
N SER A 79 3.99 -15.54 1.26
CA SER A 79 3.35 -14.34 1.81
C SER A 79 3.67 -13.10 0.97
N GLY A 80 2.66 -12.25 0.76
CA GLY A 80 2.78 -10.97 0.05
C GLY A 80 3.28 -9.80 0.92
N ALA A 81 3.47 -10.03 2.21
CA ALA A 81 3.89 -8.99 3.16
C ALA A 81 5.40 -8.75 3.12
N MET A 82 5.83 -7.61 3.67
CA MET A 82 7.24 -7.35 3.94
C MET A 82 7.81 -8.44 4.88
N THR A 83 8.93 -9.04 4.50
CA THR A 83 9.47 -10.26 5.14
C THR A 83 10.13 -10.00 6.49
N ASN A 84 10.67 -8.78 6.69
CA ASN A 84 11.42 -8.40 7.87
C ASN A 84 10.86 -7.08 8.43
N PRO A 85 10.93 -6.85 9.75
CA PRO A 85 10.54 -5.57 10.32
C PRO A 85 11.48 -4.46 9.83
N ILE A 86 10.98 -3.22 9.75
CA ILE A 86 11.78 -2.04 9.34
C ILE A 86 13.05 -1.92 10.20
N ARG A 87 12.95 -2.20 11.51
CA ARG A 87 14.09 -2.19 12.45
C ARG A 87 15.21 -3.15 12.07
N GLY A 88 14.92 -4.20 11.31
CA GLY A 88 15.90 -5.17 10.81
C GLY A 88 16.94 -4.55 9.87
N LEU A 89 16.68 -3.35 9.31
CA LEU A 89 17.65 -2.59 8.51
C LEU A 89 18.93 -2.27 9.30
N LEU A 90 18.82 -2.06 10.61
CA LEU A 90 19.96 -1.68 11.47
C LEU A 90 21.01 -2.79 11.66
N SER A 91 20.65 -4.02 11.32
CA SER A 91 21.51 -5.20 11.37
C SER A 91 21.94 -5.70 9.99
N SER A 92 21.67 -4.93 8.92
CA SER A 92 22.03 -5.31 7.56
C SER A 92 23.47 -4.90 7.23
N ASP A 93 24.27 -5.82 6.68
CA ASP A 93 25.60 -5.49 6.15
C ASP A 93 25.54 -4.75 4.81
N ALA A 94 24.43 -4.91 4.08
CA ALA A 94 24.15 -4.22 2.82
C ALA A 94 22.66 -3.97 2.65
N ILE A 95 22.31 -2.84 2.03
CA ILE A 95 20.94 -2.41 1.75
C ILE A 95 20.84 -2.03 0.27
N LEU A 96 19.95 -2.70 -0.45
CA LEU A 96 19.59 -2.41 -1.84
C LEU A 96 18.26 -1.65 -1.89
N VAL A 97 18.29 -0.41 -2.37
CA VAL A 97 17.09 0.40 -2.62
C VAL A 97 16.84 0.47 -4.12
N THR A 98 15.93 -0.36 -4.62
CA THR A 98 15.55 -0.41 -6.04
C THR A 98 14.05 -0.18 -6.21
N GLY A 99 13.66 0.53 -7.28
CA GLY A 99 12.25 0.84 -7.55
C GLY A 99 11.56 1.69 -6.47
N SER A 100 12.32 2.42 -5.64
CA SER A 100 11.79 3.18 -4.51
C SER A 100 12.52 4.51 -4.34
N ASN A 101 11.77 5.58 -4.08
CA ASN A 101 12.31 6.86 -3.61
C ASN A 101 12.09 7.00 -2.09
N THR A 102 12.68 6.07 -1.33
CA THR A 102 12.41 5.91 0.12
C THR A 102 12.67 7.19 0.91
N THR A 103 13.67 7.99 0.53
CA THR A 103 13.99 9.24 1.24
C THR A 103 12.85 10.25 1.23
N GLU A 104 12.09 10.32 0.13
CA GLU A 104 10.95 11.25 0.02
C GLU A 104 9.63 10.60 0.45
N GLN A 105 9.46 9.30 0.19
CA GLN A 105 8.18 8.61 0.41
C GLN A 105 8.04 8.01 1.82
N HIS A 106 9.15 7.69 2.48
CA HIS A 106 9.18 6.97 3.77
C HIS A 106 10.33 7.49 4.65
N LEU A 107 10.26 8.76 5.05
CA LEU A 107 11.37 9.45 5.73
C LEU A 107 11.93 8.71 6.96
N LEU A 108 11.06 8.09 7.77
CA LEU A 108 11.49 7.32 8.95
C LEU A 108 12.23 6.03 8.59
N VAL A 109 11.90 5.40 7.46
CA VAL A 109 12.63 4.24 6.94
C VAL A 109 13.98 4.69 6.41
N ALA A 110 14.02 5.82 5.69
CA ALA A 110 15.27 6.40 5.19
C ALA A 110 16.23 6.76 6.32
N ALA A 111 15.73 7.28 7.45
CA ALA A 111 16.54 7.54 8.63
C ALA A 111 17.23 6.26 9.17
N GLN A 112 16.53 5.11 9.15
CA GLN A 112 17.13 3.83 9.56
C GLN A 112 18.16 3.31 8.55
N ILE A 113 17.97 3.58 7.26
CA ILE A 113 18.98 3.25 6.22
C ILE A 113 20.26 4.06 6.45
N VAL A 114 20.13 5.37 6.73
CA VAL A 114 21.28 6.24 7.03
C VAL A 114 22.01 5.77 8.30
N GLU A 115 21.28 5.37 9.32
CA GLU A 115 21.86 4.82 10.56
C GLU A 115 22.54 3.46 10.33
N ALA A 116 21.95 2.58 9.51
CA ALA A 116 22.64 1.33 9.14
C ALA A 116 23.94 1.63 8.38
N GLN A 117 23.91 2.62 7.49
CA GLN A 117 25.10 3.05 6.75
C GLN A 117 26.19 3.62 7.66
N SER A 118 25.82 4.41 8.69
CA SER A 118 26.77 4.93 9.68
C SER A 118 27.48 3.82 10.49
N ARG A 119 26.81 2.66 10.63
CA ARG A 119 27.34 1.45 11.25
C ARG A 119 28.16 0.56 10.31
N GLY A 120 28.31 0.95 9.05
CA GLY A 120 29.12 0.25 8.06
C GLY A 120 28.34 -0.49 6.98
N ALA A 121 27.00 -0.45 6.98
CA ALA A 121 26.20 -1.09 5.94
C ALA A 121 26.47 -0.47 4.56
N ALA A 122 26.68 -1.31 3.55
CA ALA A 122 26.80 -0.84 2.17
C ALA A 122 25.44 -0.42 1.61
N LEU A 123 25.33 0.81 1.07
CA LEU A 123 24.10 1.29 0.41
C LEU A 123 24.23 1.24 -1.11
N ILE A 124 23.30 0.54 -1.78
CA ILE A 124 23.23 0.38 -3.24
C ILE A 124 21.88 0.90 -3.74
N VAL A 125 21.90 1.78 -4.74
CA VAL A 125 20.68 2.46 -5.25
C VAL A 125 20.67 2.46 -6.79
N PRO A 126 20.10 1.43 -7.44
CA PRO A 126 19.82 1.46 -8.87
C PRO A 126 18.46 2.14 -9.10
N ASP A 127 18.51 3.46 -9.33
CA ASP A 127 17.37 4.27 -9.79
C ASP A 127 17.82 5.00 -11.07
N PRO A 128 16.99 5.03 -12.14
CA PRO A 128 17.32 5.77 -13.35
C PRO A 128 17.43 7.29 -13.13
N ARG A 129 16.91 7.80 -12.01
CA ARG A 129 16.98 9.22 -11.63
C ARG A 129 17.99 9.43 -10.50
N THR A 130 18.42 10.68 -10.36
CA THR A 130 19.29 11.13 -9.26
C THR A 130 18.46 11.50 -8.02
N THR A 131 17.82 10.50 -7.39
CA THR A 131 17.06 10.68 -6.15
C THR A 131 17.95 11.06 -4.96
N PRO A 132 17.42 11.59 -3.85
CA PRO A 132 18.21 11.88 -2.65
C PRO A 132 19.02 10.67 -2.16
N ALA A 133 18.44 9.47 -2.14
CA ALA A 133 19.16 8.24 -1.82
C ALA A 133 20.32 7.96 -2.79
N ALA A 134 20.13 8.21 -4.09
CA ALA A 134 21.17 8.06 -5.10
C ALA A 134 22.32 9.09 -4.97
N ARG A 135 22.11 10.17 -4.21
CA ARG A 135 23.13 11.18 -3.84
C ARG A 135 23.75 10.94 -2.46
N SER A 136 23.31 9.93 -1.71
CA SER A 136 23.79 9.71 -0.35
C SER A 136 25.33 9.53 -0.33
N PRO A 137 26.07 10.21 0.56
CA PRO A 137 27.49 9.96 0.75
C PRO A 137 27.75 8.49 1.07
N GLY A 138 28.84 7.89 0.56
CA GLY A 138 29.20 6.51 0.85
C GLY A 138 28.35 5.42 0.15
N ARG A 139 27.43 5.80 -0.74
CA ARG A 139 26.73 4.82 -1.61
C ARG A 139 27.74 4.14 -2.54
N ARG A 140 27.60 2.83 -2.75
CA ARG A 140 28.30 2.11 -3.81
C ARG A 140 27.52 2.24 -5.11
N LYS A 141 28.19 2.62 -6.20
CA LYS A 141 27.59 2.57 -7.54
C LYS A 141 27.34 1.10 -7.90
N ALA A 142 26.21 0.81 -8.55
CA ALA A 142 25.89 -0.55 -8.99
C ALA A 142 26.99 -1.14 -9.90
N SER A 143 27.68 -0.28 -10.67
CA SER A 143 28.84 -0.64 -11.51
C SER A 143 30.13 -0.91 -10.74
N ALA A 144 30.14 -0.78 -9.41
CA ALA A 144 31.30 -0.96 -8.53
C ALA A 144 31.11 -2.16 -7.57
N ILE A 145 30.11 -3.00 -7.83
CA ILE A 145 29.93 -4.29 -7.17
C ILE A 145 30.62 -5.33 -8.09
N PRO A 146 31.63 -6.06 -7.60
CA PRO A 146 32.39 -7.02 -8.39
C PRO A 146 31.51 -8.15 -8.94
#